data_AF-A0A1E7DRY9-F1
#
_entry.id   AF-A0A1E7DRY9-F1
#
_cell.length_a   1.000
_cell.length_b   1.000
_cell.length_c   1.000
_cell.angle_alpha   90.00
_cell.angle_beta   90.00
_cell.angle_gamma   90.00
#
_symmetry.space_group_name_H-M   'P 1'
#
loop_
_entity.id
_entity.type
_entity.pdbx_description
1 polymer ?
#
loop_
_entity_poly.entity_id
_entity_poly.type
_entity_poly.pdbx_seq_one_letter_code
_entity_poly.pdbx_strand_id
1 'polypeptide(L)'
;MKKVLVSSLGLSLLLSPGFTPAEAQGKGKQKVVDKNKNEIADNWEKKYKLSGKNVASLDNDKDGLNNLVEYKLNLNPTLADTNKNGTLDGQEDQDKDGLSNVAEGDLSLNPLNPDTDKDKIKDGDEKGKDGIAFSDKIRELEIEISTDKHDIEIEYEVKKGKSKIKVKDKSRTVTKEMVAVLANELQDPATLTEEEIIAKIQDLFNITGPFSIEMEIEFADGEELEIEQEVDNDDQNDNGDDDQEDNDDDQDDEDDK
;
A
#
# COMPACT_ATOMS: atom_id res chain seq x y z
N MET A 1 -67.67 -11.95 -9.29
CA MET A 1 -68.35 -12.50 -10.49
C MET A 1 -69.22 -11.42 -11.13
N LYS A 2 -68.80 -10.82 -12.25
CA LYS A 2 -69.63 -10.43 -13.41
C LYS A 2 -68.73 -9.84 -14.51
N LYS A 3 -69.16 -10.13 -15.74
CA LYS A 3 -68.47 -10.18 -17.02
C LYS A 3 -68.36 -8.78 -17.69
N VAL A 4 -67.22 -8.47 -18.33
CA VAL A 4 -66.99 -8.37 -19.80
C VAL A 4 -67.53 -7.09 -20.45
N LEU A 5 -66.67 -6.33 -21.15
CA LEU A 5 -66.72 -6.10 -22.61
C LEU A 5 -65.64 -5.11 -23.07
N VAL A 6 -64.79 -5.63 -23.96
CA VAL A 6 -63.95 -4.88 -24.90
C VAL A 6 -64.86 -4.28 -25.98
N SER A 7 -64.68 -3.00 -26.33
CA SER A 7 -65.12 -2.47 -27.61
C SER A 7 -63.98 -1.73 -28.29
N SER A 8 -63.69 -2.19 -29.49
CA SER A 8 -62.68 -1.75 -30.44
C SER A 8 -62.99 -0.43 -31.14
N LEU A 9 -61.92 0.16 -31.67
CA LEU A 9 -61.80 0.95 -32.90
C LEU A 9 -62.46 2.33 -32.98
N GLY A 10 -61.60 3.34 -32.91
CA GLY A 10 -61.79 4.68 -33.48
C GLY A 10 -60.47 5.21 -33.99
N LEU A 11 -60.04 4.71 -35.15
CA LEU A 11 -58.90 5.19 -35.91
C LEU A 11 -59.24 6.58 -36.47
N SER A 12 -58.59 7.64 -36.00
CA SER A 12 -58.62 8.94 -36.66
C SER A 12 -57.18 9.43 -36.89
N LEU A 13 -56.70 9.18 -38.11
CA LEU A 13 -55.52 9.80 -38.69
C LEU A 13 -55.72 11.32 -38.75
N LEU A 14 -54.88 12.08 -38.07
CA LEU A 14 -54.62 13.48 -38.40
C LEU A 14 -53.14 13.59 -38.77
N LEU A 15 -52.86 13.55 -40.07
CA LEU A 15 -51.59 13.98 -40.63
C LEU A 15 -51.48 15.50 -40.49
N SER A 16 -50.42 15.97 -39.85
CA SER A 16 -49.88 17.32 -40.03
C SER A 16 -48.44 17.20 -40.56
N PRO A 17 -48.04 18.00 -41.56
CA PRO A 17 -46.71 17.91 -42.16
C PRO A 17 -45.70 18.80 -41.43
N GLY A 18 -44.47 18.30 -41.28
CA GLY A 18 -43.28 19.14 -41.23
C GLY A 18 -42.78 19.54 -39.85
N PHE A 19 -42.16 18.61 -39.13
CA PHE A 19 -40.91 18.91 -38.43
C PHE A 19 -40.06 17.64 -38.46
N THR A 20 -38.93 17.71 -39.18
CA THR A 20 -37.95 16.64 -39.29
C THR A 20 -37.48 16.24 -37.89
N PRO A 21 -37.43 14.94 -37.52
CA PRO A 21 -36.65 14.55 -36.36
C PRO A 21 -35.20 14.92 -36.67
N ALA A 22 -34.66 15.87 -35.91
CA ALA A 22 -33.22 16.05 -35.86
C ALA A 22 -32.64 14.67 -35.50
N GLU A 23 -31.97 14.06 -36.46
CA GLU A 23 -30.98 13.02 -36.24
C GLU A 23 -30.04 13.54 -35.15
N ALA A 24 -30.33 13.16 -33.90
CA ALA A 24 -29.33 13.09 -32.87
C ALA A 24 -28.35 12.03 -33.35
N GLN A 25 -27.39 12.49 -34.15
CA GLN A 25 -26.23 11.74 -34.59
C GLN A 25 -25.73 10.97 -33.39
N GLY A 26 -25.84 9.64 -33.48
CA GLY A 26 -25.18 8.77 -32.54
C GLY A 26 -23.73 9.24 -32.45
N LYS A 27 -23.31 9.68 -31.26
CA LYS A 27 -21.90 9.75 -30.94
C LYS A 27 -21.39 8.33 -31.12
N GLY A 28 -20.92 8.00 -32.32
CA GLY A 28 -20.26 6.73 -32.59
C GLY A 28 -19.20 6.59 -31.52
N LYS A 29 -19.25 5.52 -30.73
CA LYS A 29 -18.17 5.17 -29.80
C LYS A 29 -16.89 5.30 -30.62
N GLN A 30 -16.06 6.30 -30.32
CA GLN A 30 -14.81 6.47 -31.03
C GLN A 30 -14.09 5.13 -30.91
N LYS A 31 -13.80 4.50 -32.05
CA LYS A 31 -13.02 3.28 -32.07
C LYS A 31 -11.69 3.62 -31.41
N VAL A 32 -11.47 3.10 -30.21
CA VAL A 32 -10.20 3.23 -29.51
C VAL A 32 -9.17 2.59 -30.42
N VAL A 33 -8.25 3.41 -30.92
CA VAL A 33 -7.17 2.95 -31.79
C VAL A 33 -6.04 2.50 -30.87
N ASP A 34 -5.77 1.20 -30.87
CA ASP A 34 -4.61 0.58 -30.25
C ASP A 34 -3.90 -0.22 -31.37
N LYS A 35 -2.82 0.35 -31.92
CA LYS A 35 -2.10 -0.27 -33.05
C LYS A 35 -1.14 -1.35 -32.58
N ASN A 36 -0.50 -1.15 -31.43
CA ASN A 36 0.51 -2.07 -30.91
C ASN A 36 -0.11 -3.25 -30.12
N LYS A 37 -1.44 -3.20 -29.89
CA LYS A 37 -2.27 -4.20 -29.21
C LYS A 37 -1.79 -4.47 -27.80
N ASN A 38 -1.41 -3.40 -27.09
CA ASN A 38 -0.95 -3.48 -25.70
C ASN A 38 -2.03 -3.10 -24.68
N GLU A 39 -3.28 -2.97 -25.13
CA GLU A 39 -4.45 -2.62 -24.31
C GLU A 39 -4.51 -1.15 -23.87
N ILE A 40 -3.58 -0.32 -24.32
CA ILE A 40 -3.58 1.13 -24.13
C ILE A 40 -3.91 1.82 -25.45
N ALA A 41 -4.75 2.85 -25.39
CA ALA A 41 -5.08 3.62 -26.56
C ALA A 41 -3.89 4.47 -27.06
N ASP A 42 -3.61 4.45 -28.36
CA ASP A 42 -2.56 5.21 -29.02
C ASP A 42 -2.61 6.72 -28.67
N ASN A 43 -3.80 7.29 -28.47
CA ASN A 43 -3.96 8.70 -28.13
C ASN A 43 -3.56 9.00 -26.68
N TRP A 44 -3.79 8.06 -25.76
CA TRP A 44 -3.34 8.15 -24.38
C TRP A 44 -1.82 8.01 -24.31
N GLU A 45 -1.25 7.02 -25.00
CA GLU A 45 0.21 6.86 -25.12
C GLU A 45 0.84 8.16 -25.66
N LYS A 46 0.27 8.71 -26.73
CA LYS A 46 0.74 9.97 -27.33
C LYS A 46 0.63 11.17 -26.39
N LYS A 47 -0.44 11.25 -25.57
CA LYS A 47 -0.63 12.34 -24.59
C LYS A 47 0.55 12.40 -23.62
N TYR A 48 1.01 11.24 -23.14
CA TYR A 48 2.09 11.11 -22.18
C TYR A 48 3.46 10.83 -22.80
N LYS A 49 3.57 10.92 -24.14
CA LYS A 49 4.80 10.67 -24.91
C LYS A 49 5.37 9.25 -24.69
N LEU A 50 4.49 8.31 -24.40
CA LEU A 50 4.76 6.88 -24.28
C LEU A 50 4.67 6.23 -25.66
N SER A 51 5.48 5.19 -25.88
CA SER A 51 5.40 4.40 -27.12
C SER A 51 6.08 3.05 -26.97
N GLY A 52 5.62 2.07 -27.75
CA GLY A 52 6.23 0.75 -27.85
C GLY A 52 5.34 -0.35 -27.28
N LYS A 53 5.51 -1.58 -27.79
CA LYS A 53 4.63 -2.71 -27.46
C LYS A 53 4.62 -3.06 -25.96
N ASN A 54 5.73 -2.84 -25.26
CA ASN A 54 5.86 -3.20 -23.86
C ASN A 54 5.49 -2.06 -22.90
N VAL A 55 5.12 -0.88 -23.41
CA VAL A 55 4.92 0.30 -22.55
C VAL A 55 3.81 0.07 -21.53
N ALA A 56 2.78 -0.71 -21.87
CA ALA A 56 1.73 -1.12 -20.95
C ALA A 56 2.23 -1.82 -19.67
N SER A 57 3.38 -2.51 -19.74
CA SER A 57 3.97 -3.22 -18.60
C SER A 57 5.07 -2.46 -17.88
N LEU A 58 5.37 -1.23 -18.32
CA LEU A 58 6.34 -0.36 -17.65
C LEU A 58 5.62 0.47 -16.59
N ASP A 59 6.35 0.76 -15.54
CA ASP A 59 6.02 1.73 -14.50
C ASP A 59 6.95 2.93 -14.75
N ASN A 60 6.38 4.04 -15.20
CA ASN A 60 7.14 5.13 -15.82
C ASN A 60 7.57 6.22 -14.84
N ASP A 61 6.80 6.44 -13.80
CA ASP A 61 7.04 7.40 -12.71
C ASP A 61 7.42 6.74 -11.40
N LYS A 62 7.38 5.40 -11.33
CA LYS A 62 7.91 4.57 -10.24
C LYS A 62 7.11 4.68 -8.96
N ASP A 63 5.79 4.74 -9.09
CA ASP A 63 4.84 4.66 -7.97
C ASP A 63 4.40 3.21 -7.67
N GLY A 64 4.88 2.23 -8.46
CA GLY A 64 4.51 0.82 -8.34
C GLY A 64 3.43 0.37 -9.32
N LEU A 65 2.72 1.28 -9.98
CA LEU A 65 1.71 0.95 -10.98
C LEU A 65 2.33 0.90 -12.38
N ASN A 66 1.91 -0.08 -13.16
CA ASN A 66 2.24 -0.07 -14.58
C ASN A 66 1.26 0.83 -15.35
N ASN A 67 1.73 1.36 -16.49
CA ASN A 67 0.98 2.24 -17.36
C ASN A 67 -0.40 1.70 -17.77
N LEU A 68 -0.60 0.36 -17.83
CA LEU A 68 -1.90 -0.23 -18.16
C LEU A 68 -2.89 -0.10 -16.99
N VAL A 69 -2.44 -0.29 -15.76
CA VAL A 69 -3.26 -0.08 -14.56
C VAL A 69 -3.62 1.39 -14.46
N GLU A 70 -2.64 2.27 -14.59
CA GLU A 70 -2.88 3.72 -14.60
C GLU A 70 -3.85 4.18 -15.72
N TYR A 71 -3.72 3.60 -16.91
CA TYR A 71 -4.66 3.84 -18.01
C TYR A 71 -6.10 3.48 -17.63
N LYS A 72 -6.30 2.36 -16.92
CA LYS A 72 -7.61 1.91 -16.46
C LYS A 72 -8.15 2.79 -15.33
N LEU A 73 -7.28 3.23 -14.42
CA LEU A 73 -7.60 4.12 -13.29
C LEU A 73 -7.80 5.59 -13.71
N ASN A 74 -7.46 5.94 -14.95
CA ASN A 74 -7.43 7.32 -15.48
C ASN A 74 -6.40 8.23 -14.79
N LEU A 75 -5.27 7.65 -14.40
CA LEU A 75 -4.14 8.33 -13.77
C LEU A 75 -3.16 8.90 -14.81
N ASN A 76 -2.09 9.53 -14.32
CA ASN A 76 -1.04 10.13 -15.12
C ASN A 76 0.28 9.35 -14.98
N PRO A 77 0.69 8.59 -16.02
CA PRO A 77 1.88 7.70 -16.03
C PRO A 77 3.22 8.40 -16.08
N THR A 78 3.25 9.65 -15.67
CA THR A 78 4.46 10.47 -15.62
C THR A 78 4.55 11.26 -14.32
N LEU A 79 3.61 11.05 -13.40
CA LEU A 79 3.53 11.68 -12.10
C LEU A 79 3.15 10.60 -11.08
N ALA A 80 4.08 10.26 -10.19
CA ALA A 80 3.86 9.26 -9.16
C ALA A 80 2.70 9.60 -8.19
N ASP A 81 2.25 10.87 -8.18
CA ASP A 81 1.03 11.33 -7.51
C ASP A 81 0.29 12.24 -8.50
N THR A 82 -0.78 11.70 -9.11
CA THR A 82 -1.56 12.38 -10.16
C THR A 82 -2.31 13.58 -9.60
N ASN A 83 -2.85 13.45 -8.38
CA ASN A 83 -3.77 14.42 -7.81
C ASN A 83 -3.09 15.42 -6.85
N LYS A 84 -1.82 15.16 -6.51
CA LYS A 84 -0.94 15.95 -5.66
C LYS A 84 -1.42 16.06 -4.21
N ASN A 85 -2.02 14.99 -3.68
CA ASN A 85 -2.47 14.93 -2.30
C ASN A 85 -1.35 14.50 -1.33
N GLY A 86 -0.20 14.05 -1.84
CA GLY A 86 0.94 13.58 -1.05
C GLY A 86 1.02 12.06 -0.90
N THR A 87 0.01 11.32 -1.37
CA THR A 87 -0.01 9.86 -1.44
C THR A 87 0.29 9.45 -2.88
N LEU A 88 1.17 8.47 -3.08
CA LEU A 88 1.45 7.99 -4.43
C LEU A 88 0.23 7.28 -5.02
N ASP A 89 0.05 7.38 -6.33
CA ASP A 89 -1.05 6.79 -7.08
C ASP A 89 -1.14 5.26 -6.83
N GLY A 90 0.00 4.58 -6.71
CA GLY A 90 0.08 3.18 -6.29
C GLY A 90 -0.43 2.91 -4.88
N GLN A 91 -0.19 3.83 -3.94
CA GLN A 91 -0.60 3.72 -2.53
C GLN A 91 -2.06 4.14 -2.29
N GLU A 92 -2.73 4.77 -3.26
CA GLU A 92 -4.16 5.09 -3.14
C GLU A 92 -5.03 3.82 -3.15
N ASP A 93 -6.16 3.85 -2.43
CA ASP A 93 -7.24 2.83 -2.48
C ASP A 93 -8.39 3.38 -3.33
N GLN A 94 -8.40 3.04 -4.62
CA GLN A 94 -9.32 3.63 -5.59
C GLN A 94 -10.77 3.18 -5.38
N ASP A 95 -11.00 1.92 -5.03
CA ASP A 95 -12.33 1.34 -4.95
C ASP A 95 -12.87 1.19 -3.51
N LYS A 96 -12.05 1.55 -2.52
CA LYS A 96 -12.37 1.73 -1.11
C LYS A 96 -12.67 0.43 -0.40
N ASP A 97 -11.86 -0.56 -0.69
CA ASP A 97 -12.00 -1.90 -0.15
C ASP A 97 -11.01 -2.22 0.97
N GLY A 98 -10.01 -1.36 1.17
CA GLY A 98 -8.97 -1.51 2.19
C GLY A 98 -7.64 -2.03 1.65
N LEU A 99 -7.45 -2.12 0.33
CA LEU A 99 -6.17 -2.42 -0.29
C LEU A 99 -5.68 -1.23 -1.14
N SER A 100 -4.37 -1.03 -1.18
CA SER A 100 -3.77 -0.09 -2.12
C SER A 100 -3.80 -0.63 -3.55
N ASN A 101 -3.86 0.27 -4.55
CA ASN A 101 -3.91 -0.09 -5.97
C ASN A 101 -2.75 -1.01 -6.37
N VAL A 102 -1.57 -0.78 -5.80
CA VAL A 102 -0.37 -1.58 -6.07
C VAL A 102 -0.46 -2.97 -5.40
N ALA A 103 -1.01 -3.07 -4.19
CA ALA A 103 -1.23 -4.34 -3.50
C ALA A 103 -2.16 -5.26 -4.28
N GLU A 104 -3.26 -4.71 -4.76
CA GLU A 104 -4.22 -5.45 -5.58
C GLU A 104 -3.55 -5.98 -6.86
N GLY A 105 -2.69 -5.17 -7.49
CA GLY A 105 -1.87 -5.61 -8.62
C GLY A 105 -0.96 -6.80 -8.30
N ASP A 106 -0.32 -6.79 -7.13
CA ASP A 106 0.55 -7.86 -6.65
C ASP A 106 -0.22 -9.14 -6.27
N LEU A 107 -1.45 -8.98 -5.78
CA LEU A 107 -2.37 -10.06 -5.40
C LEU A 107 -3.21 -10.59 -6.57
N SER A 108 -3.11 -9.98 -7.75
CA SER A 108 -3.93 -10.30 -8.94
C SER A 108 -5.43 -10.02 -8.74
N LEU A 109 -5.74 -8.98 -7.96
CA LEU A 109 -7.05 -8.39 -7.76
C LEU A 109 -7.28 -7.23 -8.75
N ASN A 110 -8.40 -6.52 -8.64
CA ASN A 110 -8.77 -5.48 -9.59
C ASN A 110 -9.04 -4.13 -8.89
N PRO A 111 -8.14 -3.12 -9.04
CA PRO A 111 -8.23 -1.79 -8.40
C PRO A 111 -9.40 -0.87 -8.77
N LEU A 112 -10.41 -1.43 -9.40
CA LEU A 112 -11.64 -0.74 -9.81
C LEU A 112 -12.88 -1.49 -9.34
N ASN A 113 -12.71 -2.56 -8.57
CA ASN A 113 -13.78 -3.44 -8.17
C ASN A 113 -13.50 -4.03 -6.78
N PRO A 114 -14.20 -3.56 -5.75
CA PRO A 114 -13.88 -3.83 -4.35
C PRO A 114 -14.26 -5.25 -3.90
N ASP A 115 -14.47 -6.18 -4.83
CA ASP A 115 -14.93 -7.57 -4.66
C ASP A 115 -14.66 -8.28 -6.00
N THR A 116 -13.38 -8.58 -6.26
CA THR A 116 -12.85 -9.08 -7.52
C THR A 116 -13.54 -10.37 -7.98
N ASP A 117 -13.78 -11.29 -7.06
CA ASP A 117 -14.32 -12.61 -7.36
C ASP A 117 -15.86 -12.71 -7.26
N LYS A 118 -16.50 -11.68 -6.70
CA LYS A 118 -17.95 -11.47 -6.57
C LYS A 118 -18.62 -12.41 -5.58
N ASP A 119 -17.91 -12.78 -4.53
CA ASP A 119 -18.45 -13.60 -3.45
C ASP A 119 -19.18 -12.79 -2.36
N LYS A 120 -19.12 -11.45 -2.44
CA LYS A 120 -19.69 -10.43 -1.53
C LYS A 120 -18.85 -10.11 -0.30
N ILE A 121 -17.62 -10.58 -0.24
CA ILE A 121 -16.59 -10.12 0.68
C ILE A 121 -15.73 -9.12 -0.10
N LYS A 122 -15.32 -8.03 0.55
CA LYS A 122 -14.42 -7.09 -0.11
C LYS A 122 -13.02 -7.68 -0.19
N ASP A 123 -12.23 -7.37 -1.21
CA ASP A 123 -10.90 -8.00 -1.33
C ASP A 123 -10.02 -7.64 -0.11
N GLY A 124 -10.10 -6.41 0.40
CA GLY A 124 -9.43 -6.04 1.66
C GLY A 124 -9.88 -6.82 2.92
N ASP A 125 -11.12 -7.35 2.93
CA ASP A 125 -11.63 -8.21 4.00
C ASP A 125 -11.35 -9.71 3.76
N GLU A 126 -10.81 -10.08 2.60
CA GLU A 126 -10.50 -11.45 2.24
C GLU A 126 -9.20 -11.96 2.88
N LYS A 127 -9.02 -13.29 2.82
CA LYS A 127 -7.82 -13.97 3.34
C LYS A 127 -7.17 -14.82 2.26
N GLY A 128 -5.84 -14.82 2.27
CA GLY A 128 -5.03 -15.72 1.47
C GLY A 128 -5.18 -17.19 1.91
N LYS A 129 -4.59 -18.09 1.10
CA LYS A 129 -4.55 -19.54 1.42
C LYS A 129 -3.73 -19.87 2.67
N ASP A 130 -2.87 -18.93 3.08
CA ASP A 130 -2.10 -18.95 4.32
C ASP A 130 -2.92 -18.50 5.54
N GLY A 131 -4.14 -17.99 5.35
CA GLY A 131 -5.03 -17.53 6.42
C GLY A 131 -4.77 -16.10 6.89
N ILE A 132 -3.81 -15.42 6.27
CA ILE A 132 -3.47 -14.02 6.51
C ILE A 132 -4.45 -13.15 5.72
N ALA A 133 -4.99 -12.09 6.33
CA ALA A 133 -5.85 -11.15 5.62
C ALA A 133 -5.06 -10.44 4.52
N PHE A 134 -5.70 -10.08 3.41
CA PHE A 134 -4.98 -9.40 2.35
C PHE A 134 -4.43 -8.05 2.78
N SER A 135 -5.16 -7.29 3.62
CA SER A 135 -4.69 -6.04 4.23
C SER A 135 -3.39 -6.19 5.00
N ASP A 136 -3.26 -7.26 5.79
CA ASP A 136 -2.14 -7.47 6.71
C ASP A 136 -0.87 -7.99 6.01
N LYS A 137 -0.93 -8.19 4.68
CA LYS A 137 0.22 -8.70 3.93
C LYS A 137 1.28 -7.62 3.77
N ILE A 138 2.50 -7.96 4.19
CA ILE A 138 3.69 -7.13 3.92
C ILE A 138 3.96 -7.12 2.43
N ARG A 139 4.07 -5.92 1.87
CA ARG A 139 4.52 -5.65 0.50
C ARG A 139 6.01 -5.41 0.44
N GLU A 140 6.50 -4.54 1.32
CA GLU A 140 7.90 -4.17 1.42
C GLU A 140 8.34 -4.18 2.89
N LEU A 141 9.57 -4.63 3.12
CA LEU A 141 10.21 -4.65 4.43
C LEU A 141 11.69 -4.35 4.21
N GLU A 142 12.14 -3.25 4.77
CA GLU A 142 13.54 -2.86 4.83
C GLU A 142 14.01 -2.86 6.28
N ILE A 143 15.20 -3.40 6.52
CA ILE A 143 15.83 -3.40 7.84
C ILE A 143 17.31 -3.08 7.68
N GLU A 144 17.77 -2.05 8.38
CA GLU A 144 19.18 -1.77 8.60
C GLU A 144 19.51 -2.04 10.07
N ILE A 145 20.53 -2.88 10.29
CA ILE A 145 21.00 -3.24 11.63
C ILE A 145 22.49 -2.92 11.69
N SER A 146 22.86 -2.03 12.61
CA SER A 146 24.25 -1.70 12.92
C SER A 146 24.65 -2.31 14.26
N THR A 147 25.80 -2.95 14.33
CA THR A 147 26.40 -3.49 15.56
C THR A 147 27.86 -3.08 15.65
N ASP A 148 28.50 -3.29 16.80
CA ASP A 148 29.95 -3.06 16.98
C ASP A 148 30.84 -3.75 15.92
N LYS A 149 30.33 -4.82 15.29
CA LYS A 149 31.11 -5.68 14.40
C LYS A 149 30.77 -5.44 12.94
N HIS A 150 29.48 -5.40 12.63
CA HIS A 150 28.97 -5.49 11.28
C HIS A 150 27.65 -4.75 11.11
N ASP A 151 27.47 -4.24 9.89
CA ASP A 151 26.21 -3.71 9.39
C ASP A 151 25.51 -4.80 8.57
N ILE A 152 24.19 -4.90 8.72
CA ILE A 152 23.32 -5.85 8.04
C ILE A 152 22.21 -5.04 7.38
N GLU A 153 22.03 -5.22 6.08
CA GLU A 153 20.94 -4.61 5.32
C GLU A 153 20.07 -5.73 4.72
N ILE A 154 18.77 -5.64 4.94
CA ILE A 154 17.77 -6.61 4.50
C ILE A 154 16.72 -5.87 3.68
N GLU A 155 16.41 -6.41 2.50
CA GLU A 155 15.26 -5.98 1.71
C GLU A 155 14.39 -7.21 1.41
N TYR A 156 13.12 -7.12 1.74
CA TYR A 156 12.06 -8.08 1.38
C TYR A 156 10.98 -7.33 0.61
N GLU A 157 10.61 -7.88 -0.54
CA GLU A 157 9.65 -7.24 -1.45
C GLU A 157 8.77 -8.31 -2.11
N VAL A 158 7.46 -8.12 -2.11
CA VAL A 158 6.51 -8.95 -2.86
C VAL A 158 6.22 -8.27 -4.19
N LYS A 159 6.54 -8.96 -5.29
CA LYS A 159 6.17 -8.51 -6.64
C LYS A 159 5.48 -9.61 -7.41
N LYS A 160 4.27 -9.35 -7.91
CA LYS A 160 3.46 -10.29 -8.72
C LYS A 160 3.31 -11.66 -8.04
N GLY A 161 2.97 -11.65 -6.76
CA GLY A 161 2.78 -12.86 -5.94
C GLY A 161 4.06 -13.66 -5.66
N LYS A 162 5.25 -13.07 -5.81
CA LYS A 162 6.53 -13.69 -5.49
C LYS A 162 7.36 -12.80 -4.58
N SER A 163 7.86 -13.36 -3.49
CA SER A 163 8.81 -12.67 -2.61
C SER A 163 10.22 -12.65 -3.22
N LYS A 164 10.88 -11.51 -3.08
CA LYS A 164 12.26 -11.28 -3.44
C LYS A 164 12.98 -10.81 -2.19
N ILE A 165 14.02 -11.55 -1.81
CA ILE A 165 14.80 -11.29 -0.60
C ILE A 165 16.25 -10.98 -0.98
N LYS A 166 16.76 -9.86 -0.49
CA LYS A 166 18.19 -9.52 -0.51
C LYS A 166 18.68 -9.38 0.93
N VAL A 167 19.91 -9.84 1.14
CA VAL A 167 20.61 -9.70 2.42
C VAL A 167 22.04 -9.29 2.09
N LYS A 168 22.47 -8.14 2.62
CA LYS A 168 23.87 -7.72 2.62
C LYS A 168 24.37 -7.82 4.05
N ASP A 169 25.00 -8.95 4.35
CA ASP A 169 25.58 -9.23 5.66
C ASP A 169 27.01 -9.75 5.47
N LYS A 170 27.99 -8.99 5.98
CA LYS A 170 29.41 -9.38 5.91
C LYS A 170 29.75 -10.53 6.86
N SER A 171 29.00 -10.68 7.96
CA SER A 171 29.16 -11.74 8.94
C SER A 171 28.64 -13.08 8.44
N ARG A 172 27.69 -13.04 7.48
CA ARG A 172 27.00 -14.18 6.86
C ARG A 172 26.21 -15.04 7.87
N THR A 173 25.73 -14.42 8.94
CA THR A 173 24.86 -15.07 9.92
C THR A 173 23.39 -14.97 9.51
N VAL A 174 23.00 -13.90 8.82
CA VAL A 174 21.62 -13.70 8.37
C VAL A 174 21.41 -14.39 7.01
N THR A 175 20.37 -15.21 6.94
CA THR A 175 19.99 -15.97 5.74
C THR A 175 18.66 -15.49 5.19
N LYS A 176 18.38 -15.77 3.91
CA LYS A 176 17.10 -15.43 3.29
C LYS A 176 15.92 -16.18 3.92
N GLU A 177 16.18 -17.38 4.41
CA GLU A 177 15.21 -18.20 5.12
C GLU A 177 14.81 -17.55 6.44
N MET A 178 15.76 -16.97 7.18
CA MET A 178 15.47 -16.22 8.41
C MET A 178 14.64 -14.97 8.10
N VAL A 179 14.99 -14.21 7.06
CA VAL A 179 14.18 -13.05 6.64
C VAL A 179 12.75 -13.47 6.25
N ALA A 180 12.59 -14.59 5.55
CA ALA A 180 11.26 -15.11 5.21
C ALA A 180 10.46 -15.56 6.44
N VAL A 181 11.13 -16.07 7.49
CA VAL A 181 10.48 -16.36 8.77
C VAL A 181 10.00 -15.06 9.42
N LEU A 182 10.88 -14.06 9.54
CA LEU A 182 10.52 -12.75 10.11
C LEU A 182 9.32 -12.14 9.39
N ALA A 183 9.38 -12.03 8.06
CA ALA A 183 8.29 -11.44 7.27
C ALA A 183 6.95 -12.19 7.42
N ASN A 184 6.94 -13.48 7.72
CA ASN A 184 5.70 -14.19 8.03
C ASN A 184 5.21 -13.93 9.46
N GLU A 185 6.13 -13.78 10.42
CA GLU A 185 5.77 -13.47 11.80
C GLU A 185 5.26 -12.04 11.99
N LEU A 186 5.62 -11.12 11.09
CA LEU A 186 5.21 -9.71 11.12
C LEU A 186 3.87 -9.43 10.42
N GLN A 187 3.26 -10.41 9.74
CA GLN A 187 1.99 -10.26 8.99
C GLN A 187 0.72 -10.32 9.87
N ASP A 188 0.79 -9.77 11.08
CA ASP A 188 -0.33 -9.52 12.01
C ASP A 188 0.04 -8.36 12.95
N PRO A 189 0.30 -7.16 12.41
CA PRO A 189 0.92 -6.06 13.16
C PRO A 189 0.06 -5.57 14.32
N ALA A 190 -1.26 -5.68 14.22
CA ALA A 190 -2.20 -5.29 15.29
C ALA A 190 -1.97 -6.06 16.61
N THR A 191 -1.19 -7.15 16.57
CA THR A 191 -0.91 -8.00 17.74
C THR A 191 0.51 -7.86 18.29
N LEU A 192 1.39 -7.09 17.63
CA LEU A 192 2.80 -6.98 18.00
C LEU A 192 3.15 -5.57 18.46
N THR A 193 3.82 -5.45 19.61
CA THR A 193 4.45 -4.17 20.00
C THR A 193 5.79 -3.99 19.31
N GLU A 194 6.28 -2.75 19.23
CA GLU A 194 7.64 -2.46 18.75
C GLU A 194 8.69 -3.28 19.51
N GLU A 195 8.54 -3.45 20.84
CA GLU A 195 9.47 -4.24 21.64
C GLU A 195 9.43 -5.74 21.26
N GLU A 196 8.26 -6.28 20.96
CA GLU A 196 8.11 -7.67 20.51
C GLU A 196 8.73 -7.87 19.12
N ILE A 197 8.59 -6.90 18.22
CA ILE A 197 9.21 -6.91 16.89
C ILE A 197 10.73 -6.89 17.02
N ILE A 198 11.28 -5.98 17.83
CA ILE A 198 12.72 -5.88 18.05
C ILE A 198 13.25 -7.17 18.69
N ALA A 199 12.57 -7.71 19.70
CA ALA A 199 12.95 -8.99 20.32
C ALA A 199 13.00 -10.13 19.29
N LYS A 200 12.03 -10.21 18.37
CA LYS A 200 12.04 -11.19 17.27
C LYS A 200 13.25 -11.01 16.34
N ILE A 201 13.58 -9.78 15.96
CA ILE A 201 14.77 -9.49 15.13
C ILE A 201 16.03 -9.96 15.85
N GLN A 202 16.19 -9.59 17.12
CA GLN A 202 17.34 -9.96 17.93
C GLN A 202 17.49 -11.47 18.06
N ASP A 203 16.42 -12.17 18.43
CA ASP A 203 16.42 -13.62 18.60
C ASP A 203 16.71 -14.33 17.29
N LEU A 204 16.05 -13.90 16.21
CA LEU A 204 16.16 -14.57 14.92
C LEU A 204 17.53 -14.35 14.29
N PHE A 205 18.07 -13.13 14.33
CA PHE A 205 19.37 -12.80 13.73
C PHE A 205 20.54 -12.92 14.72
N ASN A 206 20.27 -13.33 15.96
CA ASN A 206 21.24 -13.46 17.05
C ASN A 206 22.03 -12.16 17.25
N ILE A 207 21.31 -11.04 17.33
CA ILE A 207 21.88 -9.72 17.64
C ILE A 207 22.09 -9.64 19.15
N THR A 208 23.33 -9.37 19.57
CA THR A 208 23.72 -9.33 20.98
C THR A 208 24.69 -8.19 21.23
N GLY A 209 24.61 -7.56 22.40
CA GLY A 209 25.41 -6.38 22.72
C GLY A 209 24.74 -5.10 22.17
N PRO A 210 25.48 -3.99 22.06
CA PRO A 210 24.98 -2.75 21.49
C PRO A 210 24.55 -2.91 20.03
N PHE A 211 23.46 -2.25 19.67
CA PHE A 211 22.95 -2.25 18.30
C PHE A 211 22.13 -0.99 18.01
N SER A 212 22.00 -0.68 16.73
CA SER A 212 20.97 0.19 16.19
C SER A 212 20.18 -0.59 15.15
N ILE A 213 18.85 -0.50 15.19
CA ILE A 213 17.92 -1.07 14.22
C ILE A 213 17.06 0.06 13.68
N GLU A 214 17.01 0.17 12.36
CA GLU A 214 16.04 0.95 11.60
C GLU A 214 15.26 -0.03 10.73
N MET A 215 13.94 0.02 10.81
CA MET A 215 13.03 -0.87 10.09
C MET A 215 11.89 -0.06 9.51
N GLU A 216 11.54 -0.36 8.26
CA GLU A 216 10.36 0.16 7.58
C GLU A 216 9.57 -1.01 7.00
N ILE A 217 8.25 -1.01 7.21
CA ILE A 217 7.33 -2.01 6.66
C ILE A 217 6.19 -1.28 5.94
N GLU A 218 5.93 -1.67 4.69
CA GLU A 218 4.73 -1.27 3.95
C GLU A 218 3.76 -2.46 3.87
N PHE A 219 2.53 -2.28 4.36
CA PHE A 219 1.45 -3.26 4.29
C PHE A 219 0.60 -3.08 3.04
N ALA A 220 -0.24 -4.07 2.73
CA ALA A 220 -1.06 -4.09 1.52
C ALA A 220 -2.22 -3.10 1.57
N ASP A 221 -2.70 -2.74 2.75
CA ASP A 221 -3.65 -1.64 2.98
C ASP A 221 -3.02 -0.25 2.83
N GLY A 222 -1.70 -0.17 2.63
CA GLY A 222 -0.96 1.08 2.49
C GLY A 222 -0.55 1.70 3.82
N GLU A 223 -0.77 1.03 4.96
CA GLU A 223 -0.17 1.46 6.22
C GLU A 223 1.34 1.20 6.21
N GLU A 224 2.08 2.15 6.77
CA GLU A 224 3.54 2.09 6.93
C GLU A 224 3.86 2.03 8.44
N LEU A 225 4.80 1.15 8.80
CA LEU A 225 5.35 1.04 10.15
C LEU A 225 6.86 1.30 10.11
N GLU A 226 7.28 2.36 10.80
CA GLU A 226 8.69 2.72 10.98
C GLU A 226 9.09 2.44 12.43
N ILE A 227 10.24 1.77 12.62
CA ILE A 227 10.81 1.49 13.94
C ILE A 227 12.28 1.90 13.92
N GLU A 228 12.66 2.75 14.87
CA GLU A 228 14.05 3.12 15.13
C GLU A 228 14.38 2.80 16.59
N GLN A 229 15.42 1.98 16.82
CA GLN A 229 15.91 1.70 18.16
C GLN A 229 17.44 1.67 18.19
N GLU A 230 18.02 2.39 19.15
CA GLU A 230 19.44 2.33 19.48
C GLU A 230 19.58 1.86 20.93
N VAL A 231 20.47 0.90 21.17
CA VAL A 231 20.81 0.39 22.49
C VAL A 231 22.31 0.40 22.64
N ASP A 232 22.78 1.23 23.57
CA ASP A 232 24.19 1.38 23.91
C ASP A 232 24.52 0.76 25.27
N ASN A 233 25.82 0.60 25.55
CA ASN A 233 26.29 0.08 26.85
C ASN A 233 25.99 1.02 28.03
N ASP A 234 25.59 2.27 27.80
CA ASP A 234 25.45 3.30 28.83
C ASP A 234 24.04 3.34 29.49
N ASP A 235 23.05 2.62 28.95
CA ASP A 235 21.65 2.65 29.46
C ASP A 235 21.37 1.74 30.67
N GLN A 236 22.39 1.12 31.27
CA GLN A 236 22.19 0.28 32.46
C GLN A 236 22.40 0.98 33.81
N ASN A 237 22.49 2.32 33.86
CA ASN A 237 22.85 3.00 35.11
C ASN A 237 22.01 4.23 35.48
N ASP A 238 20.68 4.17 35.32
CA ASP A 238 19.78 5.10 36.01
C ASP A 238 18.68 4.39 36.81
N ASN A 239 19.11 3.45 37.66
CA ASN A 239 18.31 2.97 38.78
C ASN A 239 19.13 3.09 40.07
N GLY A 240 18.94 4.22 40.76
CA GLY A 240 19.29 4.41 42.16
C GLY A 240 20.28 5.55 42.41
N ASP A 241 19.78 6.69 42.89
CA ASP A 241 19.79 6.92 44.33
C ASP A 241 18.84 8.07 44.70
N ASP A 242 17.85 7.71 45.52
CA ASP A 242 17.24 8.62 46.49
C ASP A 242 18.36 9.16 47.39
N ASP A 243 18.67 10.45 47.32
CA ASP A 243 19.38 11.12 48.42
C ASP A 243 18.91 12.57 48.59
N GLN A 244 17.97 12.68 49.53
CA GLN A 244 17.80 13.74 50.53
C GLN A 244 17.79 15.20 50.04
N GLU A 245 16.58 15.75 49.89
CA GLU A 245 16.33 17.17 50.10
C GLU A 245 16.63 17.51 51.58
N ASP A 246 17.85 17.98 51.83
CA ASP A 246 18.19 18.66 53.08
C ASP A 246 17.35 19.94 53.20
N ASN A 247 16.42 19.91 54.15
CA ASN A 247 15.75 21.09 54.69
C ASN A 247 16.76 21.92 55.47
N ASP A 248 17.34 22.94 54.85
CA ASP A 248 17.98 24.03 55.58
C ASP A 248 16.97 25.16 55.82
N ASP A 249 16.26 25.02 56.95
CA ASP A 249 15.63 26.11 57.70
C ASP A 249 16.73 27.03 58.25
N ASP A 250 17.07 28.11 57.54
CA ASP A 250 17.82 29.24 58.13
C ASP A 250 16.84 30.36 58.52
N GLN A 251 16.32 30.23 59.74
CA GLN A 251 15.80 31.36 60.51
C GLN A 251 16.93 31.97 61.34
N ASP A 252 16.88 33.30 61.41
CA ASP A 252 17.48 34.20 62.40
C ASP A 252 19.00 34.46 62.30
N ASP A 253 19.34 35.72 61.98
CA ASP A 253 19.94 36.57 63.01
C ASP A 253 19.78 38.06 62.65
N GLU A 254 18.98 38.74 63.47
CA GLU A 254 19.08 40.17 63.76
C GLU A 254 20.43 40.44 64.45
N ASP A 255 21.22 41.43 63.99
CA ASP A 255 21.58 42.59 64.81
C ASP A 255 22.68 43.51 64.20
N ASP A 256 22.47 44.80 64.46
CA ASP A 256 23.42 45.91 64.60
C ASP A 256 24.12 46.55 63.36
N LYS A 257 23.50 47.61 62.83
CA LYS A 257 23.93 49.02 63.05
C LYS A 257 23.01 50.08 62.45
#